data_AF-A0A936TG05-F1
#
_entry.id   AF-A0A936TG05-F1
#
_cell.length_a   1.000
_cell.length_b   1.000
_cell.length_c   1.000
_cell.angle_alpha   90.00
_cell.angle_beta   90.00
_cell.angle_gamma   90.00
#
_symmetry.space_group_name_H-M   'P 1'
#
loop_
_entity.id
_entity.type
_entity.pdbx_description
1 polymer ?
#
loop_
_entity_poly.entity_id
_entity_poly.type
_entity_poly.pdbx_seq_one_letter_code
_entity_poly.pdbx_strand_id
1 'polypeptide(L)'
;MVARILALVAAVGLVAGAVALRGAIEGDDASAGDDARIAIWCDPLLADACTSAADGAEVEMIEPGDAFKRLADPQNDGPAPSLWVTAGDWPAALAAANPNTEIPTFGAATPAASSPLVVAAKGANLALIDSACGQKVTWTCLAESAGRQATDLGGSAPLGEFRLGHVVPPSSLGLATLAALLPTVAADPDAPNRGDVDSQAYRGLLDRVDSGELGIATGAAVSKFLTQPGEASVFIGPEAALVTKAEARGFELVTVEPSAALTAQVAPLKRDPAGDGEAPSADAAAGFAGRLGDRLSADGWGEPAPGTGTDPGVLAALLDAWNDR
;
A
#
# COMPACT_ATOMS: atom_id res chain seq x y z
N MET A 1 -22.97 -25.07 32.35
CA MET A 1 -23.59 -25.67 31.13
C MET A 1 -23.80 -24.65 30.02
N VAL A 2 -24.22 -23.41 30.32
CA VAL A 2 -24.46 -22.34 29.33
C VAL A 2 -23.22 -22.00 28.46
N ALA A 3 -22.02 -21.98 29.04
CA ALA A 3 -20.78 -21.73 28.29
C ALA A 3 -20.42 -22.82 27.26
N ARG A 4 -20.84 -24.07 27.49
CA ARG A 4 -20.63 -25.16 26.52
C ARG A 4 -21.61 -25.11 25.36
N ILE A 5 -22.79 -24.52 25.57
CA ILE A 5 -23.81 -24.33 24.53
C ILE A 5 -23.42 -23.13 23.63
N LEU A 6 -22.90 -22.05 24.21
CA LEU A 6 -22.41 -20.90 23.44
C LEU A 6 -21.21 -21.24 22.55
N ALA A 7 -20.24 -22.02 23.07
CA ALA A 7 -19.11 -22.49 22.27
C ALA A 7 -19.55 -23.41 21.12
N LEU A 8 -20.59 -24.24 21.34
CA LEU A 8 -21.14 -25.11 20.32
C LEU A 8 -21.86 -24.30 19.23
N VAL A 9 -22.59 -23.25 19.59
CA VAL A 9 -23.28 -22.36 18.63
C VAL A 9 -22.28 -21.53 17.82
N ALA A 10 -21.19 -21.05 18.43
CA ALA A 10 -20.11 -20.36 17.71
C ALA A 10 -19.37 -21.30 16.74
N ALA A 11 -19.09 -22.54 17.17
CA ALA A 11 -18.48 -23.55 16.31
C ALA A 11 -19.39 -23.97 15.15
N VAL A 12 -20.70 -24.12 15.40
CA VAL A 12 -21.68 -24.42 14.35
C VAL A 12 -21.89 -23.22 13.42
N GLY A 13 -21.80 -21.98 13.91
CA GLY A 13 -21.83 -20.77 13.09
C GLY A 13 -20.63 -20.65 12.15
N LEU A 14 -19.43 -20.97 12.63
CA LEU A 14 -18.21 -21.03 11.80
C LEU A 14 -18.27 -22.15 10.75
N VAL A 15 -18.81 -23.32 11.11
CA VAL A 15 -18.99 -24.42 10.15
C VAL A 15 -20.08 -24.10 9.13
N ALA A 16 -21.19 -23.45 9.54
CA ALA A 16 -22.24 -23.03 8.61
C ALA A 16 -21.78 -21.89 7.67
N GLY A 17 -20.95 -20.97 8.16
CA GLY A 17 -20.32 -19.92 7.32
C GLY A 17 -19.34 -20.49 6.30
N ALA A 18 -18.52 -21.48 6.69
CA ALA A 18 -17.62 -22.19 5.79
C ALA A 18 -18.37 -23.03 4.74
N VAL A 19 -19.54 -23.60 5.09
CA VAL A 19 -20.38 -24.36 4.15
C VAL A 19 -21.20 -23.46 3.22
N ALA A 20 -21.62 -22.27 3.66
CA ALA A 20 -22.32 -21.31 2.78
C ALA A 20 -21.38 -20.73 1.71
N LEU A 21 -20.10 -20.53 2.03
CA LEU A 21 -19.07 -20.20 1.03
C LEU A 21 -18.85 -21.37 0.07
N ARG A 22 -18.82 -22.61 0.55
CA ARG A 22 -18.67 -23.80 -0.32
C ARG A 22 -19.89 -24.07 -1.20
N GLY A 23 -21.10 -23.88 -0.68
CA GLY A 23 -22.36 -24.12 -1.40
C GLY A 23 -22.82 -22.99 -2.33
N ALA A 24 -22.21 -21.80 -2.23
CA ALA A 24 -22.32 -20.76 -3.26
C ALA A 24 -21.25 -20.91 -4.37
N ILE A 25 -20.27 -21.80 -4.16
CA ILE A 25 -19.20 -22.15 -5.11
C ILE A 25 -19.53 -23.45 -5.85
N GLU A 26 -20.16 -24.42 -5.18
CA GLU A 26 -20.70 -25.63 -5.79
C GLU A 26 -22.19 -25.43 -6.06
N GLY A 27 -22.53 -24.84 -7.22
CA GLY A 27 -23.88 -24.92 -7.74
C GLY A 27 -24.24 -26.39 -7.98
N ASP A 28 -25.26 -26.89 -7.28
CA ASP A 28 -25.85 -28.20 -7.54
C ASP A 28 -26.43 -28.24 -8.96
N ASP A 29 -25.61 -28.64 -9.93
CA ASP A 29 -26.00 -29.58 -10.99
C ASP A 29 -24.74 -30.19 -11.64
N ALA A 30 -24.76 -31.52 -11.70
CA ALA A 30 -23.68 -32.38 -12.14
C ALA A 30 -23.10 -32.00 -13.52
N SER A 31 -21.83 -31.60 -13.55
CA SER A 31 -20.87 -31.85 -14.63
C SER A 31 -19.46 -31.61 -14.08
N ALA A 32 -18.55 -32.57 -14.28
CA ALA A 32 -17.14 -32.39 -13.97
C ALA A 32 -16.56 -31.25 -14.83
N GLY A 33 -16.49 -30.04 -14.27
CA GLY A 33 -15.85 -28.85 -14.83
C GLY A 33 -14.93 -28.27 -13.76
N ASP A 34 -13.76 -27.76 -14.19
CA ASP A 34 -12.71 -27.21 -13.33
C ASP A 34 -13.29 -26.31 -12.22
N ASP A 35 -12.89 -26.58 -10.98
CA ASP A 35 -13.12 -25.69 -9.84
C ASP A 35 -12.71 -24.26 -10.24
N ALA A 36 -13.67 -23.35 -10.34
CA ALA A 36 -13.41 -21.93 -10.56
C ALA A 36 -12.66 -21.39 -9.32
N ARG A 37 -11.34 -21.50 -9.32
CA ARG A 37 -10.48 -20.99 -8.25
C ARG A 37 -10.53 -19.48 -8.29
N ILE A 38 -11.00 -18.87 -7.19
CA ILE A 38 -10.92 -17.43 -6.98
C ILE A 38 -9.45 -17.02 -7.06
N ALA A 39 -9.07 -16.34 -8.14
CA ALA A 39 -7.72 -15.80 -8.30
C ALA A 39 -7.60 -14.51 -7.49
N ILE A 40 -6.68 -14.49 -6.52
CA ILE A 40 -6.44 -13.32 -5.67
C ILE A 40 -5.07 -12.77 -5.99
N TRP A 41 -5.00 -11.50 -6.39
CA TRP A 41 -3.75 -10.77 -6.48
C TRP A 41 -3.60 -9.90 -5.24
N CYS A 42 -2.50 -10.09 -4.53
CA CYS A 42 -2.24 -9.36 -3.30
C CYS A 42 -0.91 -8.60 -3.34
N ASP A 43 -0.97 -7.35 -2.88
CA ASP A 43 0.19 -6.53 -2.57
C ASP A 43 1.12 -7.24 -1.57
N PRO A 44 2.42 -7.42 -1.89
CA PRO A 44 3.39 -8.05 -0.99
C PRO A 44 3.49 -7.38 0.39
N LEU A 45 3.13 -6.10 0.53
CA LEU A 45 3.03 -5.43 1.82
C LEU A 45 1.99 -6.08 2.76
N LEU A 46 0.96 -6.71 2.19
CA LEU A 46 -0.17 -7.32 2.89
C LEU A 46 -0.09 -8.86 2.90
N ALA A 47 1.04 -9.44 2.49
CA ALA A 47 1.18 -10.87 2.20
C ALA A 47 0.65 -11.79 3.32
N ASP A 48 1.13 -11.60 4.55
CA ASP A 48 0.73 -12.44 5.70
C ASP A 48 -0.77 -12.35 5.97
N ALA A 49 -1.36 -11.16 5.80
CA ALA A 49 -2.78 -10.93 6.02
C ALA A 49 -3.64 -11.51 4.90
N CYS A 50 -3.23 -11.34 3.65
CA CYS A 50 -3.88 -11.93 2.48
C CYS A 50 -3.89 -13.46 2.53
N THR A 51 -2.74 -14.10 2.77
CA THR A 51 -2.66 -15.56 2.85
C THR A 51 -3.54 -16.10 3.97
N SER A 52 -3.61 -15.40 5.10
CA SER A 52 -4.50 -15.78 6.20
C SER A 52 -5.99 -15.59 5.84
N ALA A 53 -6.34 -14.51 5.14
CA ALA A 53 -7.72 -14.21 4.74
C ALA A 53 -8.24 -15.09 3.60
N ALA A 54 -7.33 -15.61 2.77
CA ALA A 54 -7.65 -16.44 1.60
C ALA A 54 -8.19 -17.83 1.94
N ASP A 55 -8.01 -18.32 3.18
CA ASP A 55 -8.58 -19.60 3.66
C ASP A 55 -8.38 -20.79 2.69
N GLY A 56 -7.18 -20.89 2.12
CA GLY A 56 -6.81 -21.94 1.17
C GLY A 56 -6.98 -21.62 -0.32
N ALA A 57 -7.52 -20.44 -0.67
CA ALA A 57 -7.51 -19.95 -2.05
C ALA A 57 -6.07 -19.61 -2.52
N GLU A 58 -5.86 -19.65 -3.83
CA GLU A 58 -4.58 -19.32 -4.45
C GLU A 58 -4.37 -17.80 -4.44
N VAL A 59 -3.23 -17.36 -3.89
CA VAL A 59 -2.85 -15.95 -3.79
C VAL A 59 -1.57 -15.73 -4.57
N GLU A 60 -1.63 -14.91 -5.61
CA GLU A 60 -0.48 -14.40 -6.32
C GLU A 60 -0.01 -13.11 -5.63
N MET A 61 1.23 -13.12 -5.15
CA MET A 61 1.87 -11.91 -4.62
C MET A 61 2.45 -11.11 -5.78
N ILE A 62 1.93 -9.91 -6.01
CA ILE A 62 2.33 -9.06 -7.15
C ILE A 62 2.39 -7.60 -6.71
N GLU A 63 3.51 -6.94 -7.01
CA GLU A 63 3.64 -5.51 -6.73
C GLU A 63 2.53 -4.75 -7.48
N PRO A 64 1.80 -3.83 -6.83
CA PRO A 64 0.64 -3.20 -7.43
C PRO A 64 0.92 -2.45 -8.74
N GLY A 65 2.11 -1.90 -8.93
CA GLY A 65 2.55 -1.30 -10.19
C GLY A 65 2.77 -2.32 -11.32
N ASP A 66 3.21 -3.53 -11.00
CA ASP A 66 3.34 -4.61 -11.98
C ASP A 66 1.96 -5.17 -12.34
N ALA A 67 1.07 -5.33 -11.35
CA ALA A 67 -0.33 -5.66 -11.59
C ALA A 67 -1.02 -4.59 -12.45
N PHE A 68 -0.79 -3.31 -12.16
CA PHE A 68 -1.28 -2.19 -12.98
C PHE A 68 -0.80 -2.31 -14.42
N LYS A 69 0.51 -2.49 -14.66
CA LYS A 69 1.07 -2.65 -16.02
C LYS A 69 0.45 -3.83 -16.75
N ARG A 70 0.33 -4.98 -16.08
CA ARG A 70 -0.27 -6.20 -16.64
C ARG A 70 -1.74 -6.03 -16.99
N LEU A 71 -2.52 -5.35 -16.14
CA LEU A 71 -3.95 -5.10 -16.39
C LEU A 71 -4.21 -3.99 -17.42
N ALA A 72 -3.29 -3.04 -17.54
CA ALA A 72 -3.38 -1.95 -18.52
C ALA A 72 -2.93 -2.37 -19.92
N ASP A 73 -2.21 -3.48 -20.08
CA ASP A 73 -1.74 -3.97 -21.38
C ASP A 73 -2.89 -4.64 -22.16
N PRO A 74 -3.34 -4.07 -23.29
CA PRO A 74 -4.40 -4.68 -24.11
C PRO A 74 -3.95 -5.98 -24.81
N GLN A 75 -2.66 -6.29 -24.80
CA GLN A 75 -2.12 -7.56 -25.31
C GLN A 75 -2.03 -8.64 -24.24
N ASN A 76 -2.26 -8.32 -22.97
CA ASN A 76 -2.30 -9.32 -21.91
C ASN A 76 -3.56 -10.20 -22.07
N ASP A 77 -3.33 -11.46 -22.41
CA ASP A 77 -4.36 -12.50 -22.57
C ASP A 77 -4.56 -13.33 -21.30
N GLY A 78 -3.80 -13.05 -20.23
CA GLY A 78 -3.98 -13.69 -18.94
C GLY A 78 -5.22 -13.19 -18.20
N PRO A 79 -5.93 -14.06 -17.45
CA PRO A 79 -7.14 -13.68 -16.74
C PRO A 79 -6.86 -12.64 -15.66
N ALA A 80 -7.80 -11.71 -15.48
CA ALA A 80 -7.76 -10.77 -14.37
C ALA A 80 -8.06 -11.49 -13.03
N PRO A 81 -7.52 -11.00 -11.89
CA PRO A 81 -7.86 -11.58 -10.60
C PRO A 81 -9.32 -11.28 -10.23
N SER A 82 -10.01 -12.24 -9.63
CA SER A 82 -11.35 -12.04 -9.05
C SER A 82 -11.31 -11.01 -7.92
N LEU A 83 -10.22 -10.98 -7.13
CA LEU A 83 -9.98 -9.99 -6.09
C LEU A 83 -8.60 -9.37 -6.25
N TRP A 84 -8.55 -8.04 -6.30
CA TRP A 84 -7.29 -7.30 -6.22
C TRP A 84 -7.19 -6.62 -4.86
N VAL A 85 -6.19 -7.05 -4.06
CA VAL A 85 -5.96 -6.60 -2.70
C VAL A 85 -4.73 -5.71 -2.68
N THR A 86 -4.92 -4.43 -2.36
CA THR A 86 -3.85 -3.43 -2.41
C THR A 86 -3.87 -2.53 -1.19
N ALA A 87 -2.76 -1.85 -0.95
CA ALA A 87 -2.74 -0.69 -0.07
C ALA A 87 -2.79 0.60 -0.92
N GLY A 88 -3.86 1.39 -0.80
CA GLY A 88 -4.13 2.54 -1.68
C GLY A 88 -4.90 2.20 -2.97
N ASP A 89 -5.36 3.25 -3.67
CA ASP A 89 -6.41 3.23 -4.69
C ASP A 89 -5.96 2.81 -6.11
N TRP A 90 -5.14 1.76 -6.20
CA TRP A 90 -4.64 1.23 -7.48
C TRP A 90 -5.71 0.87 -8.51
N PRO A 91 -6.84 0.23 -8.16
CA PRO A 91 -7.91 -0.06 -9.13
C PRO A 91 -8.56 1.21 -9.69
N ALA A 92 -8.70 2.26 -8.87
CA ALA A 92 -9.22 3.54 -9.33
C ALA A 92 -8.19 4.26 -10.22
N ALA A 93 -6.89 4.17 -9.89
CA ALA A 93 -5.82 4.71 -10.74
C ALA A 93 -5.79 4.01 -12.10
N LEU A 94 -5.97 2.67 -12.14
CA LEU A 94 -6.08 1.90 -13.37
C LEU A 94 -7.23 2.40 -14.26
N ALA A 95 -8.41 2.59 -13.66
CA ALA A 95 -9.57 3.13 -14.38
C ALA A 95 -9.36 4.57 -14.87
N ALA A 96 -8.72 5.41 -14.06
CA ALA A 96 -8.43 6.81 -14.41
C ALA A 96 -7.41 6.94 -15.55
N ALA A 97 -6.40 6.06 -15.59
CA ALA A 97 -5.41 6.01 -16.66
C ALA A 97 -6.00 5.50 -17.98
N ASN A 98 -7.08 4.71 -17.91
CA ASN A 98 -7.59 3.93 -19.04
C ASN A 98 -9.10 4.09 -19.30
N PRO A 99 -9.66 5.33 -19.32
CA PRO A 99 -11.10 5.59 -19.21
C PRO A 99 -11.95 5.08 -20.38
N ASN A 100 -11.34 4.70 -21.50
CA ASN A 100 -12.04 4.28 -22.74
C ASN A 100 -11.43 3.02 -23.38
N THR A 101 -10.79 2.18 -22.59
CA THR A 101 -10.10 0.97 -23.10
C THR A 101 -10.85 -0.30 -22.68
N GLU A 102 -10.68 -1.37 -23.45
CA GLU A 102 -11.19 -2.69 -23.11
C GLU A 102 -10.23 -3.41 -22.16
N ILE A 103 -10.02 -2.84 -20.97
CA ILE A 103 -9.25 -3.46 -19.89
C ILE A 103 -10.19 -4.00 -18.79
N PRO A 104 -9.71 -4.88 -17.90
CA PRO A 104 -10.44 -5.30 -16.72
C PRO A 104 -10.87 -4.11 -15.86
N THR A 105 -12.10 -4.16 -15.34
CA THR A 105 -12.63 -3.15 -14.43
C THR A 105 -13.01 -3.77 -13.10
N PHE A 106 -12.81 -3.00 -12.03
CA PHE A 106 -13.09 -3.42 -10.66
C PHE A 106 -14.27 -2.63 -10.08
N GLY A 107 -14.96 -3.26 -9.12
CA GLY A 107 -15.99 -2.63 -8.32
C GLY A 107 -15.42 -1.62 -7.32
N ALA A 108 -16.30 -1.04 -6.51
CA ALA A 108 -15.88 -0.17 -5.43
C ALA A 108 -14.99 -0.95 -4.44
N ALA A 109 -13.83 -0.38 -4.10
CA ALA A 109 -12.94 -0.98 -3.14
C ALA A 109 -13.57 -0.96 -1.74
N THR A 110 -13.45 -2.08 -1.02
CA THR A 110 -13.89 -2.21 0.36
C THR A 110 -12.66 -2.02 1.26
N PRO A 111 -12.60 -0.93 2.06
CA PRO A 111 -11.45 -0.69 2.92
C PRO A 111 -11.47 -1.66 4.11
N ALA A 112 -10.30 -2.23 4.44
CA ALA A 112 -10.15 -3.27 5.45
C ALA A 112 -9.45 -2.76 6.72
N ALA A 113 -8.37 -2.00 6.58
CA ALA A 113 -7.64 -1.38 7.69
C ALA A 113 -6.76 -0.22 7.21
N SER A 114 -6.28 0.63 8.10
CA SER A 114 -5.32 1.70 7.75
C SER A 114 -4.15 1.79 8.72
N SER A 115 -2.99 2.25 8.23
CA SER A 115 -1.81 2.53 9.05
C SER A 115 -1.27 3.92 8.72
N PRO A 116 -1.08 4.80 9.72
CA PRO A 116 -0.39 6.07 9.50
C PRO A 116 0.99 5.86 8.91
N LEU A 117 1.42 6.78 8.05
CA LEU A 117 2.81 6.89 7.61
C LEU A 117 3.60 7.66 8.65
N VAL A 118 4.70 7.06 9.08
CA VAL A 118 5.61 7.61 10.09
C VAL A 118 7.04 7.56 9.57
N VAL A 119 7.91 8.35 10.21
CA VAL A 119 9.34 8.33 9.96
C VAL A 119 10.02 7.55 11.08
N ALA A 120 10.76 6.51 10.73
CA ALA A 120 11.68 5.85 11.65
C ALA A 120 13.06 6.52 11.59
N ALA A 121 13.60 6.89 12.75
CA ALA A 121 14.93 7.49 12.87
C ALA A 121 15.62 7.04 14.17
N LYS A 122 16.95 7.19 14.24
CA LYS A 122 17.72 6.79 15.43
C LYS A 122 18.91 7.70 15.68
N GLY A 123 19.17 7.97 16.96
CA GLY A 123 20.40 8.61 17.43
C GLY A 123 20.67 9.95 16.75
N ALA A 124 21.82 10.08 16.10
CA ALA A 124 22.22 11.33 15.46
C ALA A 124 21.31 11.74 14.27
N ASN A 125 20.66 10.79 13.59
CA ASN A 125 19.70 11.12 12.54
C ASN A 125 18.36 11.61 13.11
N LEU A 126 17.94 11.09 14.27
CA LEU A 126 16.76 11.61 14.97
C LEU A 126 16.99 13.05 15.42
N ALA A 127 18.13 13.31 16.08
CA ALA A 127 18.50 14.67 16.47
C ALA A 127 18.67 15.62 15.27
N LEU A 128 19.10 15.10 14.11
CA LEU A 128 19.18 15.86 12.87
C LEU A 128 17.81 16.29 12.37
N ILE A 129 16.82 15.39 12.38
CA ILE A 129 15.43 15.74 12.00
C ILE A 129 14.87 16.79 12.96
N ASP A 130 15.07 16.63 14.27
CA ASP A 130 14.60 17.61 15.26
C ASP A 130 15.22 19.00 15.03
N SER A 131 16.50 19.03 14.65
CA SER A 131 17.21 20.27 14.29
C SER A 131 16.70 20.86 12.96
N ALA A 132 16.50 20.03 11.94
CA ALA A 132 16.11 20.45 10.60
C ALA A 132 14.64 20.90 10.52
N CYS A 133 13.73 20.15 11.16
CA CYS A 133 12.29 20.37 11.12
C CYS A 133 11.75 21.15 12.31
N GLY A 134 12.58 21.39 13.33
CA GLY A 134 12.11 21.92 14.60
C GLY A 134 11.22 20.91 15.34
N GLN A 135 10.26 21.41 16.12
CA GLN A 135 9.42 20.57 16.98
C GLN A 135 8.37 19.72 16.22
N LYS A 136 8.21 19.91 14.91
CA LYS A 136 7.20 19.23 14.09
C LYS A 136 7.81 18.75 12.78
N VAL A 137 7.77 17.45 12.54
CA VAL A 137 8.20 16.87 11.27
C VAL A 137 7.08 16.99 10.26
N THR A 138 7.34 17.64 9.13
CA THR A 138 6.37 17.82 8.05
C THR A 138 6.90 17.24 6.74
N TRP A 139 6.00 16.92 5.80
CA TRP A 139 6.38 16.50 4.45
C TRP A 139 7.28 17.52 3.76
N THR A 140 6.96 18.82 3.90
CA THR A 140 7.78 19.91 3.37
C THR A 140 9.18 19.91 3.97
N CYS A 141 9.32 19.74 5.29
CA CYS A 141 10.64 19.67 5.89
C CYS A 141 11.47 18.49 5.36
N LEU A 142 10.86 17.30 5.26
CA LEU A 142 11.53 16.12 4.76
C LEU A 142 11.98 16.31 3.29
N ALA A 143 11.10 16.90 2.46
CA ALA A 143 11.35 17.20 1.05
C ALA A 143 12.45 18.26 0.83
N GLU A 144 12.52 19.27 1.68
CA GLU A 144 13.54 20.33 1.64
C GLU A 144 14.88 19.87 2.23
N SER A 145 14.85 18.92 3.17
CA SER A 145 16.04 18.35 3.79
C SER A 145 16.71 17.29 2.91
N ALA A 146 15.93 16.55 2.12
CA ALA A 146 16.43 15.54 1.18
C ALA A 146 17.51 16.12 0.26
N GLY A 147 18.65 15.43 0.19
CA GLY A 147 19.77 15.83 -0.66
C GLY A 147 20.70 16.89 -0.05
N ARG A 148 20.38 17.45 1.12
CA ARG A 148 21.23 18.46 1.79
C ARG A 148 22.30 17.81 2.66
N GLN A 149 23.45 18.46 2.81
CA GLN A 149 24.47 18.00 3.75
C GLN A 149 23.98 18.16 5.18
N ALA A 150 24.22 17.17 6.04
CA ALA A 150 23.81 17.20 7.43
C ALA A 150 24.34 18.42 8.19
N THR A 151 25.53 18.93 7.82
CA THR A 151 26.08 20.18 8.39
C THR A 151 25.21 21.40 8.12
N ASP A 152 24.52 21.44 6.98
CA ASP A 152 23.64 22.53 6.58
C ASP A 152 22.28 22.46 7.30
N LEU A 153 22.00 21.33 7.95
CA LEU A 153 20.81 21.04 8.73
C LEU A 153 21.06 21.10 10.25
N GLY A 154 22.27 21.50 10.67
CA GLY A 154 22.68 21.57 12.08
C GLY A 154 23.24 20.26 12.65
N GLY A 155 23.45 19.24 11.81
CA GLY A 155 24.08 17.98 12.17
C GLY A 155 25.61 17.98 12.04
N SER A 156 26.21 16.81 12.26
CA SER A 156 27.66 16.62 12.14
C SER A 156 28.06 16.07 10.76
N ALA A 157 29.22 16.52 10.25
CA ALA A 157 29.75 16.09 8.95
C ALA A 157 29.82 14.57 8.69
N PRO A 158 30.10 13.68 9.68
CA PRO A 158 30.12 12.24 9.44
C PRO A 158 28.79 11.62 9.01
N LEU A 159 27.66 12.33 9.19
CA LEU A 159 26.35 11.87 8.71
C LEU A 159 26.20 11.99 7.19
N GLY A 160 27.03 12.81 6.54
CA GLY A 160 26.96 13.05 5.10
C GLY A 160 25.67 13.75 4.68
N GLU A 161 25.11 13.32 3.57
CA GLU A 161 23.85 13.84 3.03
C GLU A 161 22.63 13.28 3.77
N PHE A 162 21.60 14.11 3.97
CA PHE A 162 20.32 13.65 4.48
C PHE A 162 19.56 12.89 3.39
N ARG A 163 19.45 11.57 3.59
CA ARG A 163 18.79 10.63 2.68
C ARG A 163 17.43 10.24 3.23
N LEU A 164 16.38 10.63 2.52
CA LEU A 164 15.01 10.24 2.83
C LEU A 164 14.78 8.80 2.35
N GLY A 165 14.87 7.84 3.26
CA GLY A 165 14.68 6.43 2.95
C GLY A 165 13.26 6.17 2.48
N HIS A 166 13.13 5.67 1.25
CA HIS A 166 11.83 5.33 0.67
C HIS A 166 11.90 4.03 -0.14
N VAL A 167 10.72 3.50 -0.42
CA VAL A 167 10.50 2.40 -1.37
C VAL A 167 10.11 3.02 -2.70
N VAL A 168 10.45 2.38 -3.83
CA VAL A 168 10.10 2.94 -5.15
C VAL A 168 8.66 2.59 -5.58
N PRO A 169 8.06 3.35 -6.50
CA PRO A 169 6.63 3.34 -6.82
C PRO A 169 6.03 2.25 -7.71
N PRO A 170 6.63 1.09 -8.07
CA PRO A 170 5.75 -0.04 -8.32
C PRO A 170 5.11 -0.56 -7.02
N SER A 171 5.59 -0.14 -5.84
CA SER A 171 4.99 -0.49 -4.54
C SER A 171 3.96 0.55 -4.07
N SER A 172 2.98 0.09 -3.29
CA SER A 172 2.00 0.96 -2.62
C SER A 172 2.62 2.00 -1.70
N LEU A 173 3.64 1.61 -0.93
CA LEU A 173 4.34 2.53 -0.04
C LEU A 173 5.11 3.59 -0.82
N GLY A 174 5.79 3.19 -1.90
CA GLY A 174 6.51 4.13 -2.76
C GLY A 174 5.57 5.16 -3.38
N LEU A 175 4.46 4.71 -3.96
CA LEU A 175 3.48 5.61 -4.55
C LEU A 175 2.82 6.52 -3.51
N ALA A 176 2.46 6.00 -2.34
CA ALA A 176 1.90 6.80 -1.25
C ALA A 176 2.90 7.84 -0.71
N THR A 177 4.18 7.49 -0.63
CA THR A 177 5.25 8.41 -0.22
C THR A 177 5.38 9.56 -1.22
N LEU A 178 5.38 9.26 -2.52
CA LEU A 178 5.42 10.29 -3.56
C LEU A 178 4.18 11.18 -3.55
N ALA A 179 2.99 10.59 -3.38
CA ALA A 179 1.74 11.34 -3.27
C ALA A 179 1.75 12.29 -2.05
N ALA A 180 2.33 11.87 -0.92
CA ALA A 180 2.45 12.69 0.27
C ALA A 180 3.50 13.82 0.14
N LEU A 181 4.49 13.64 -0.73
CA LEU A 181 5.49 14.67 -1.07
C LEU A 181 5.00 15.67 -2.13
N LEU A 182 4.04 15.30 -2.98
CA LEU A 182 3.56 16.17 -4.06
C LEU A 182 3.06 17.56 -3.59
N PRO A 183 2.29 17.69 -2.49
CA PRO A 183 1.89 19.01 -1.95
C PRO A 183 3.05 19.97 -1.68
N THR A 184 4.27 19.48 -1.45
CA THR A 184 5.41 20.34 -1.12
C THR A 184 5.92 21.14 -2.30
N VAL A 185 5.51 20.78 -3.53
CA VAL A 185 5.90 21.47 -4.77
C VAL A 185 4.70 21.95 -5.58
N ALA A 186 3.49 21.55 -5.20
CA ALA A 186 2.26 21.95 -5.86
C ALA A 186 1.97 23.45 -5.68
N ALA A 187 1.36 24.07 -6.69
CA ALA A 187 0.94 25.46 -6.60
C ALA A 187 -0.21 25.64 -5.58
N ASP A 188 -1.11 24.66 -5.51
CA ASP A 188 -2.13 24.52 -4.48
C ASP A 188 -1.86 23.24 -3.67
N PRO A 189 -1.30 23.33 -2.45
CA PRO A 189 -0.93 22.15 -1.66
C PRO A 189 -2.15 21.35 -1.18
N ASP A 190 -3.34 21.96 -1.13
CA ASP A 190 -4.57 21.28 -0.69
C ASP A 190 -5.26 20.54 -1.84
N ALA A 191 -4.89 20.83 -3.09
CA ALA A 191 -5.44 20.20 -4.28
C ALA A 191 -4.37 19.94 -5.36
N PRO A 192 -3.35 19.10 -5.09
CA PRO A 192 -2.39 18.70 -6.10
C PRO A 192 -3.07 18.05 -7.31
N ASN A 193 -2.56 18.31 -8.50
CA ASN A 193 -3.11 17.80 -9.75
C ASN A 193 -2.01 17.24 -10.66
N ARG A 194 -2.43 16.64 -11.78
CA ARG A 194 -1.50 16.04 -12.77
C ARG A 194 -0.42 17.02 -13.27
N GLY A 195 -0.74 18.29 -13.43
CA GLY A 195 0.22 19.30 -13.87
C GLY A 195 1.35 19.56 -12.86
N ASP A 196 1.10 19.34 -11.56
CA ASP A 196 2.13 19.44 -10.52
C ASP A 196 3.14 18.28 -10.65
N VAL A 197 2.67 17.08 -11.02
CA VAL A 197 3.53 15.91 -11.27
C VAL A 197 4.46 16.13 -12.47
N ASP A 198 3.95 16.76 -13.53
CA ASP A 198 4.73 17.06 -14.74
C ASP A 198 5.73 18.23 -14.55
N SER A 199 5.67 18.92 -13.41
CA SER A 199 6.44 20.12 -13.15
C SER A 199 7.95 19.86 -12.97
N GLN A 200 8.78 20.85 -13.34
CA GLN A 200 10.21 20.81 -13.07
C GLN A 200 10.51 20.77 -11.56
N ALA A 201 9.65 21.37 -10.74
CA ALA A 201 9.80 21.37 -9.28
C ALA A 201 9.67 19.94 -8.71
N TYR A 202 8.69 19.17 -9.22
CA TYR A 202 8.51 17.78 -8.82
C TYR A 202 9.65 16.88 -9.31
N ARG A 203 10.11 17.02 -10.55
CA ARG A 203 11.30 16.28 -11.04
C ARG A 203 12.54 16.57 -10.21
N GLY A 204 12.78 17.84 -9.88
CA GLY A 204 13.88 18.22 -9.00
C GLY A 204 13.72 17.71 -7.57
N LEU A 205 12.50 17.50 -7.07
CA LEU A 205 12.25 16.81 -5.80
C LEU A 205 12.61 15.33 -5.90
N LEU A 206 12.18 14.64 -6.97
CA LEU A 206 12.51 13.24 -7.21
C LEU A 206 14.02 13.02 -7.24
N ASP A 207 14.78 13.88 -7.93
CA ASP A 207 16.24 13.80 -7.99
C ASP A 207 16.90 13.90 -6.61
N ARG A 208 16.29 14.62 -5.66
CA ARG A 208 16.80 14.76 -4.29
C ARG A 208 16.48 13.57 -3.39
N VAL A 209 15.31 12.94 -3.58
CA VAL A 209 14.92 11.80 -2.73
C VAL A 209 15.49 10.47 -3.22
N ASP A 210 15.87 10.39 -4.51
CA ASP A 210 16.46 9.22 -5.17
C ASP A 210 17.66 8.63 -4.42
N SER A 211 18.49 9.49 -3.79
CA SER A 211 19.67 9.06 -3.03
C SER A 211 19.34 8.22 -1.79
N GLY A 212 18.07 8.19 -1.36
CA GLY A 212 17.55 7.38 -0.28
C GLY A 212 16.78 6.13 -0.71
N GLU A 213 16.83 5.72 -1.98
CA GLU A 213 16.15 4.51 -2.44
C GLU A 213 16.62 3.25 -1.69
N LEU A 214 15.65 2.45 -1.21
CA LEU A 214 15.90 1.17 -0.56
C LEU A 214 15.38 -0.05 -1.34
N GLY A 215 14.87 0.17 -2.56
CA GLY A 215 14.36 -0.84 -3.48
C GLY A 215 12.83 -0.86 -3.60
N ILE A 216 12.29 -1.91 -4.24
CA ILE A 216 10.86 -2.04 -4.58
C ILE A 216 10.05 -2.73 -3.49
N ALA A 217 10.59 -3.75 -2.81
CA ALA A 217 9.84 -4.54 -1.84
C ALA A 217 9.90 -3.92 -0.43
N THR A 218 8.75 -3.52 0.14
CA THR A 218 8.69 -2.84 1.45
C THR A 218 9.36 -3.64 2.57
N GLY A 219 9.13 -4.95 2.67
CA GLY A 219 9.75 -5.79 3.69
C GLY A 219 11.28 -5.83 3.60
N ALA A 220 11.81 -5.87 2.37
CA ALA A 220 13.24 -5.82 2.12
C ALA A 220 13.83 -4.44 2.45
N ALA A 221 13.14 -3.37 2.07
CA ALA A 221 13.54 -1.99 2.37
C ALA A 221 13.59 -1.71 3.88
N VAL A 222 12.56 -2.13 4.64
CA VAL A 222 12.54 -2.05 6.11
C VAL A 222 13.72 -2.83 6.71
N SER A 223 13.96 -4.05 6.23
CA SER A 223 15.10 -4.85 6.70
C SER A 223 16.44 -4.19 6.39
N LYS A 224 16.60 -3.64 5.19
CA LYS A 224 17.80 -2.93 4.73
C LYS A 224 18.06 -1.71 5.62
N PHE A 225 17.07 -0.83 5.79
CA PHE A 225 17.18 0.35 6.65
C PHE A 225 17.56 0.00 8.09
N LEU A 226 16.90 -0.98 8.68
CA LEU A 226 17.09 -1.32 10.09
C LEU A 226 18.39 -2.09 10.36
N THR A 227 19.05 -2.68 9.36
CA THR A 227 20.26 -3.50 9.54
C THR A 227 21.52 -2.95 8.88
N GLN A 228 21.41 -1.99 7.97
CA GLN A 228 22.54 -1.40 7.23
C GLN A 228 22.67 0.10 7.54
N PRO A 229 23.56 0.48 8.48
CA PRO A 229 23.79 1.88 8.80
C PRO A 229 24.26 2.69 7.59
N GLY A 230 23.69 3.88 7.39
CA GLY A 230 24.14 4.84 6.37
C GLY A 230 23.48 4.67 4.99
N GLU A 231 22.63 3.66 4.78
CA GLU A 231 21.83 3.55 3.55
C GLU A 231 20.83 4.70 3.42
N ALA A 232 20.11 5.02 4.50
CA ALA A 232 19.27 6.20 4.61
C ALA A 232 19.42 6.86 5.98
N SER A 233 19.15 8.16 6.06
CA SER A 233 19.14 8.89 7.32
C SER A 233 17.90 8.51 8.14
N VAL A 234 16.77 8.38 7.44
CA VAL A 234 15.44 8.14 8.00
C VAL A 234 14.68 7.21 7.08
N PHE A 235 13.57 6.60 7.51
CA PHE A 235 12.74 5.78 6.64
C PHE A 235 11.26 6.09 6.81
N ILE A 236 10.56 6.29 5.70
CA ILE A 236 9.10 6.45 5.68
C ILE A 236 8.45 5.07 5.51
N GLY A 237 7.52 4.72 6.40
CA GLY A 237 6.75 3.49 6.29
C GLY A 237 5.46 3.50 7.10
N PRO A 238 4.57 2.52 6.89
CA PRO A 238 3.39 2.37 7.71
C PRO A 238 3.81 1.98 9.14
N GLU A 239 3.30 2.71 10.13
CA GLU A 239 3.57 2.50 11.55
C GLU A 239 3.44 1.03 11.97
N ALA A 240 2.37 0.36 11.53
CA ALA A 240 2.13 -1.06 11.84
C ALA A 240 3.27 -1.98 11.36
N ALA A 241 3.92 -1.67 10.23
CA ALA A 241 5.05 -2.46 9.73
C ALA A 241 6.38 -2.13 10.44
N LEU A 242 6.45 -0.98 11.11
CA LEU A 242 7.66 -0.45 11.71
C LEU A 242 7.74 -0.67 13.22
N VAL A 243 6.67 -0.37 13.98
CA VAL A 243 6.69 -0.21 15.44
C VAL A 243 7.50 -1.29 16.16
N THR A 244 7.11 -2.55 16.01
CA THR A 244 7.79 -3.65 16.71
C THR A 244 9.25 -3.84 16.26
N LYS A 245 9.52 -3.71 14.95
CA LYS A 245 10.85 -3.99 14.36
C LYS A 245 11.84 -2.84 14.61
N ALA A 246 11.36 -1.61 14.56
CA ALA A 246 12.11 -0.38 14.75
C ALA A 246 12.47 -0.19 16.22
N GLU A 247 11.49 -0.32 17.13
CA GLU A 247 11.69 -0.18 18.58
C GLU A 247 12.66 -1.23 19.12
N ALA A 248 12.53 -2.49 18.67
CA ALA A 248 13.46 -3.57 19.06
C ALA A 248 14.92 -3.28 18.69
N ARG A 249 15.16 -2.36 17.75
CA ARG A 249 16.48 -1.91 17.31
C ARG A 249 16.83 -0.51 17.80
N GLY A 250 16.00 0.08 18.67
CA GLY A 250 16.18 1.40 19.26
C GLY A 250 16.01 2.56 18.28
N PHE A 251 15.19 2.37 17.24
CA PHE A 251 14.67 3.46 16.44
C PHE A 251 13.42 4.04 17.12
N GLU A 252 13.20 5.33 16.90
CA GLU A 252 12.00 6.04 17.32
C GLU A 252 11.13 6.31 16.09
N LEU A 253 9.82 6.25 16.28
CA LEU A 253 8.84 6.58 15.24
C LEU A 253 8.34 8.00 15.48
N VAL A 254 8.42 8.82 14.44
CA VAL A 254 8.02 10.22 14.45
C VAL A 254 6.86 10.40 13.47
N THR A 255 5.75 10.95 13.96
CA THR A 255 4.61 11.28 13.12
C THR A 255 4.97 12.41 12.16
N VAL A 256 4.56 12.28 10.89
CA VAL A 256 4.70 13.34 9.89
C VAL A 256 3.38 14.12 9.80
N GLU A 257 3.46 15.45 9.79
CA GLU A 257 2.31 16.35 9.65
C GLU A 257 2.19 16.96 8.23
N PRO A 258 0.97 17.06 7.66
CA PRO A 258 -0.25 16.39 8.11
C PRO A 258 -0.12 14.86 8.00
N SER A 259 -0.84 14.16 8.88
CA SER A 259 -0.82 12.69 8.89
C SER A 259 -1.36 12.15 7.58
N ALA A 260 -0.54 11.36 6.88
CA ALA A 260 -0.99 10.52 5.78
C ALA A 260 -1.15 9.08 6.29
N ALA A 261 -2.04 8.31 5.68
CA ALA A 261 -2.24 6.91 6.02
C ALA A 261 -2.29 6.06 4.75
N LEU A 262 -1.79 4.84 4.87
CA LEU A 262 -1.94 3.83 3.85
C LEU A 262 -3.12 2.93 4.24
N THR A 263 -4.08 2.77 3.33
CA THR A 263 -5.31 2.00 3.57
C THR A 263 -5.28 0.71 2.77
N ALA A 264 -5.31 -0.43 3.45
CA ALA A 264 -5.49 -1.74 2.84
C ALA A 264 -6.95 -1.92 2.41
N GLN A 265 -7.16 -2.45 1.21
CA GLN A 265 -8.50 -2.59 0.65
C GLN A 265 -8.59 -3.71 -0.37
N VAL A 266 -9.83 -4.10 -0.66
CA VAL A 266 -10.17 -5.22 -1.53
C VAL A 266 -11.08 -4.71 -2.64
N ALA A 267 -10.64 -4.85 -3.89
CA ALA A 267 -11.44 -4.48 -5.06
C ALA A 267 -11.88 -5.75 -5.81
N PRO A 268 -13.19 -6.03 -5.88
CA PRO A 268 -13.69 -7.17 -6.63
C PRO A 268 -13.67 -6.89 -8.13
N LEU A 269 -13.32 -7.89 -8.93
CA LEU A 269 -13.49 -7.83 -10.38
C LEU A 269 -14.96 -7.55 -10.71
N LYS A 270 -15.20 -6.60 -11.61
CA LYS A 270 -16.54 -6.25 -12.09
C LYS A 270 -16.77 -6.73 -13.51
N ARG A 271 -15.75 -6.60 -14.37
CA ARG A 271 -15.80 -7.06 -15.76
C ARG A 271 -14.39 -7.40 -16.22
N ASP A 272 -14.28 -8.55 -16.86
CA ASP A 272 -13.09 -8.95 -17.61
C ASP A 272 -13.45 -9.03 -19.12
N PRO A 273 -12.83 -8.19 -19.97
CA PRO A 273 -12.98 -8.27 -21.42
C PRO A 273 -12.51 -9.58 -22.04
N ALA A 274 -11.55 -10.29 -21.43
CA ALA A 274 -10.99 -11.54 -21.94
C ALA A 274 -11.95 -12.74 -21.81
N GLY A 275 -12.99 -12.63 -20.95
CA GLY A 275 -14.12 -13.56 -20.93
C GLY A 275 -14.04 -14.71 -19.92
N ASP A 276 -12.99 -14.79 -19.11
CA ASP A 276 -12.75 -15.93 -18.21
C ASP A 276 -12.84 -15.60 -16.71
N GLY A 277 -12.81 -14.32 -16.33
CA GLY A 277 -12.91 -13.89 -14.93
C GLY A 277 -14.35 -13.82 -14.40
N GLU A 278 -14.70 -14.66 -13.42
CA GLU A 278 -15.97 -14.55 -12.70
C GLU A 278 -15.88 -13.50 -11.58
N ALA A 279 -16.82 -12.54 -11.60
CA ALA A 279 -16.93 -11.52 -10.57
C ALA A 279 -17.41 -12.15 -9.26
N PRO A 280 -16.70 -11.97 -8.13
CA PRO A 280 -17.15 -12.51 -6.86
C PRO A 280 -18.43 -11.80 -6.39
N SER A 281 -19.23 -12.49 -5.59
CA SER A 281 -20.38 -11.86 -4.94
C SER A 281 -19.94 -10.75 -3.99
N ALA A 282 -20.80 -9.75 -3.80
CA ALA A 282 -20.53 -8.65 -2.85
C ALA A 282 -20.25 -9.18 -1.43
N ASP A 283 -20.98 -10.21 -1.01
CA ASP A 283 -20.80 -10.85 0.30
C ASP A 283 -19.46 -11.58 0.41
N ALA A 284 -18.97 -12.21 -0.67
CA ALA A 284 -17.67 -12.85 -0.69
C ALA A 284 -16.53 -11.81 -0.57
N ALA A 285 -16.62 -10.71 -1.32
CA ALA A 285 -15.66 -9.61 -1.25
C ALA A 285 -15.66 -8.95 0.14
N ALA A 286 -16.83 -8.67 0.71
CA ALA A 286 -16.97 -8.10 2.05
C ALA A 286 -16.47 -9.07 3.14
N GLY A 287 -16.76 -10.36 3.00
CA GLY A 287 -16.27 -11.40 3.91
C GLY A 287 -14.75 -11.54 3.87
N PHE A 288 -14.13 -11.45 2.68
CA PHE A 288 -12.67 -11.43 2.55
C PHE A 288 -12.08 -10.17 3.19
N ALA A 289 -12.64 -8.98 2.91
CA ALA A 289 -12.19 -7.72 3.50
C ALA A 289 -12.27 -7.72 5.03
N GLY A 290 -13.33 -8.32 5.61
CA GLY A 290 -13.46 -8.50 7.06
C GLY A 290 -12.33 -9.36 7.65
N ARG A 291 -12.04 -10.52 7.05
CA ARG A 291 -10.94 -11.39 7.50
C ARG A 291 -9.56 -10.73 7.34
N LEU A 292 -9.37 -9.99 6.25
CA LEU A 292 -8.17 -9.20 6.02
C LEU A 292 -8.01 -8.13 7.11
N GLY A 293 -9.08 -7.40 7.41
CA GLY A 293 -9.12 -6.39 8.47
C GLY A 293 -8.78 -6.98 9.84
N ASP A 294 -9.44 -8.07 10.24
CA ASP A 294 -9.17 -8.75 11.52
C ASP A 294 -7.69 -9.13 11.67
N ARG A 295 -7.08 -9.63 10.59
CA ARG A 295 -5.67 -10.02 10.60
C ARG A 295 -4.73 -8.81 10.64
N LEU A 296 -5.01 -7.77 9.85
CA LEU A 296 -4.22 -6.53 9.87
C LEU A 296 -4.31 -5.81 11.20
N SER A 297 -5.48 -5.80 11.84
CA SER A 297 -5.65 -5.23 13.18
C SER A 297 -4.85 -5.97 14.25
N ALA A 298 -4.71 -7.30 14.13
CA ALA A 298 -3.82 -8.06 14.99
C ALA A 298 -2.34 -7.67 14.81
N ASP A 299 -1.97 -7.16 13.63
CA ASP A 299 -0.63 -6.68 13.29
C ASP A 299 -0.46 -5.16 13.52
N GLY A 300 -1.43 -4.51 14.19
CA GLY A 300 -1.34 -3.11 14.60
C GLY A 300 -1.92 -2.08 13.62
N TRP A 301 -2.57 -2.51 12.55
CA TRP A 301 -3.32 -1.59 11.69
C TRP A 301 -4.61 -1.12 12.39
N GLY A 302 -4.93 0.16 12.24
CA GLY A 302 -6.14 0.77 12.80
C GLY A 302 -7.37 0.57 11.93
N GLU A 303 -8.50 1.12 12.39
CA GLU A 303 -9.72 1.21 11.60
C GLU A 303 -9.45 1.95 10.29
N PRO A 304 -10.19 1.65 9.21
CA PRO A 304 -10.00 2.34 7.95
C PRO A 304 -10.29 3.84 8.09
N ALA A 305 -9.33 4.68 7.71
CA ALA A 305 -9.50 6.12 7.72
C ALA A 305 -10.47 6.56 6.60
N PRO A 306 -11.49 7.39 6.88
CA PRO A 306 -12.36 7.93 5.85
C PRO A 306 -11.63 8.98 4.99
N GLY A 307 -11.62 8.81 3.67
CA GLY A 307 -11.57 9.92 2.71
C GLY A 307 -10.24 10.68 2.53
N THR A 308 -9.07 10.07 2.78
CA THR A 308 -7.76 10.70 2.50
C THR A 308 -7.08 10.16 1.24
N GLY A 309 -7.82 9.54 0.33
CA GLY A 309 -7.29 8.99 -0.91
C GLY A 309 -6.73 10.09 -1.81
N THR A 310 -5.52 9.89 -2.33
CA THR A 310 -4.98 10.72 -3.41
C THR A 310 -5.85 10.59 -4.66
N ASP A 311 -6.06 11.69 -5.39
CA ASP A 311 -6.79 11.65 -6.65
C ASP A 311 -6.25 10.53 -7.56
N PRO A 312 -7.10 9.62 -8.06
CA PRO A 312 -6.64 8.49 -8.88
C PRO A 312 -5.89 8.89 -10.15
N GLY A 313 -6.24 10.04 -10.75
CA GLY A 313 -5.52 10.58 -11.91
C GLY A 313 -4.13 11.10 -11.56
N VAL A 314 -3.96 11.65 -10.36
CA VAL A 314 -2.66 12.00 -9.79
C VAL A 314 -1.83 10.76 -9.50
N LEU A 315 -2.41 9.71 -8.90
CA LEU A 315 -1.71 8.43 -8.65
C LEU A 315 -1.20 7.81 -9.95
N ALA A 316 -2.02 7.77 -11.00
CA ALA A 316 -1.61 7.31 -12.32
C ALA A 316 -0.46 8.15 -12.88
N ALA A 317 -0.56 9.48 -12.79
CA ALA A 317 0.49 10.38 -13.28
C ALA A 317 1.82 10.22 -12.51
N LEU A 318 1.76 9.99 -11.20
CA LEU A 318 2.95 9.74 -10.37
C LEU A 318 3.67 8.45 -10.79
N LEU A 319 2.91 7.40 -11.10
CA LEU A 319 3.45 6.14 -11.60
C LEU A 319 4.07 6.31 -12.99
N ASP A 320 3.40 7.00 -13.91
CA ASP A 320 3.91 7.32 -15.25
C ASP A 320 5.23 8.10 -15.14
N ALA A 321 5.25 9.18 -14.35
CA ALA A 321 6.41 10.02 -14.16
C ALA A 321 7.61 9.28 -13.55
N TRP A 322 7.37 8.24 -12.74
CA TRP A 322 8.43 7.38 -12.24
C TRP A 322 8.97 6.43 -13.32
N ASN A 323 8.10 5.83 -14.13
CA ASN A 323 8.50 4.89 -15.18
C ASN A 323 9.25 5.57 -16.35
N ASP A 324 9.07 6.88 -16.54
CA ASP A 324 9.71 7.67 -17.60
C ASP A 324 11.14 8.17 -17.24
N ARG A 325 11.65 7.86 -16.05
CA ARG A 325 13.02 8.22 -15.61
C ARG A 325 14.05 7.20 -16.09
#